data_AF-A0A3D1YW36-F1
#
_entry.id   AF-A0A3D1YW36-F1
#
_cell.length_a   1.000
_cell.length_b   1.000
_cell.length_c   1.000
_cell.angle_alpha   90.00
_cell.angle_beta   90.00
_cell.angle_gamma   90.00
#
_symmetry.space_group_name_H-M   'P 1'
#
loop_
_entity.id
_entity.type
_entity.pdbx_description
1 polymer ?
#
loop_
_entity_poly.entity_id
_entity_poly.type
_entity_poly.pdbx_seq_one_letter_code
_entity_poly.pdbx_strand_id
1 'polypeptide(L)' 'MSAQTGTTIKNIFITGKPGTGKTTLIIDLIKELGLDAGGFYTREVREAGKRVGFDIHTLDDKTGALARKGEKSL' A
#
# COMPACT_ATOMS: atom_id res chain seq x y z
N MET A 1 -36.96 -0.44 -23.05
CA MET A 1 -36.49 -0.37 -21.65
C MET A 1 -35.02 -0.74 -21.62
N SER A 2 -34.12 0.24 -21.75
CA SER A 2 -32.68 0.03 -21.59
C SER A 2 -32.35 0.18 -20.11
N ALA A 3 -31.97 -0.92 -19.47
CA ALA A 3 -31.43 -0.87 -18.12
C ALA A 3 -30.10 -0.12 -18.18
N GLN A 4 -30.04 1.08 -17.60
CA GLN A 4 -28.77 1.72 -17.29
C GLN A 4 -28.11 0.90 -16.18
N THR A 5 -27.16 0.04 -16.55
CA THR A 5 -26.35 -0.71 -15.60
C THR A 5 -25.33 0.26 -15.00
N GLY A 6 -25.71 0.95 -13.93
CA GLY A 6 -24.76 1.76 -13.15
C GLY A 6 -23.66 0.85 -12.62
N THR A 7 -22.42 1.05 -13.06
CA THR A 7 -21.27 0.29 -12.57
C THR A 7 -21.08 0.63 -11.09
N THR A 8 -21.39 -0.31 -10.21
CA THR A 8 -21.18 -0.13 -8.77
C THR A 8 -19.70 -0.34 -8.49
N ILE A 9 -19.00 0.69 -8.02
CA ILE A 9 -17.61 0.56 -7.57
C ILE A 9 -17.61 -0.22 -6.26
N LYS A 10 -17.00 -1.41 -6.28
CA LYS A 10 -16.86 -2.27 -5.09
C LYS A 10 -15.52 -2.00 -4.42
N ASN A 11 -15.54 -1.71 -3.12
CA ASN A 11 -14.34 -1.63 -2.30
C ASN A 11 -14.00 -3.01 -1.75
N ILE A 12 -12.75 -3.44 -1.93
CA ILE A 12 -12.25 -4.74 -1.47
C ILE A 12 -11.27 -4.50 -0.33
N PHE A 13 -11.47 -5.19 0.79
CA PHE A 13 -10.55 -5.18 1.92
C PHE A 13 -9.90 -6.56 2.09
N ILE A 14 -8.57 -6.61 2.07
CA ILE A 14 -7.79 -7.84 2.23
C ILE A 14 -7.25 -7.92 3.67
N THR A 15 -7.62 -8.96 4.40
CA THR A 15 -7.22 -9.19 5.79
C THR A 15 -6.45 -10.50 5.98
N GLY A 16 -5.77 -10.65 7.11
CA GLY A 16 -4.95 -11.81 7.45
C GLY A 16 -3.89 -11.50 8.49
N LYS A 17 -3.28 -12.53 9.10
CA LYS A 17 -2.24 -12.36 10.13
C LYS A 17 -1.08 -11.47 9.63
N PRO A 18 -0.35 -10.76 10.51
CA PRO A 18 0.86 -10.03 10.11
C PRO A 18 1.87 -10.96 9.40
N GLY A 19 2.54 -10.45 8.37
CA GLY A 19 3.54 -11.22 7.62
C GLY A 19 3.00 -12.24 6.60
N THR A 20 1.69 -12.35 6.37
CA THR A 20 1.10 -13.31 5.41
C THR A 20 1.24 -12.93 3.93
N GLY A 21 1.96 -11.86 3.60
CA GLY A 21 2.19 -11.45 2.20
C GLY A 21 1.08 -10.60 1.55
N LYS A 22 0.16 -10.00 2.32
CA LYS A 22 -0.93 -9.15 1.76
C LYS A 22 -0.42 -8.01 0.86
N THR A 23 0.62 -7.31 1.30
CA THR A 23 1.24 -6.23 0.52
C THR A 23 1.84 -6.77 -0.77
N THR A 24 2.54 -7.92 -0.69
CA THR A 24 3.10 -8.61 -1.86
C THR A 24 1.99 -8.98 -2.86
N LEU A 25 0.91 -9.60 -2.39
CA LEU A 25 -0.25 -9.96 -3.21
C LEU A 25 -0.84 -8.76 -3.96
N ILE A 26 -1.04 -7.63 -3.27
CA ILE A 26 -1.60 -6.43 -3.91
C ILE A 26 -0.67 -5.88 -4.99
N ILE A 27 0.64 -5.80 -4.70
CA ILE A 27 1.64 -5.29 -5.65
C ILE A 27 1.73 -6.20 -6.88
N ASP A 28 1.75 -7.51 -6.68
CA ASP A 28 1.84 -8.49 -7.76
C ASP A 28 0.57 -8.45 -8.63
N LEU A 29 -0.62 -8.34 -8.01
CA LEU A 29 -1.88 -8.23 -8.73
C LEU A 29 -1.96 -6.97 -9.60
N ILE A 30 -1.52 -5.82 -9.09
CA ILE A 30 -1.49 -4.56 -9.86
C ILE A 30 -0.60 -4.73 -11.10
N LYS A 31 0.57 -5.35 -10.95
CA LYS A 31 1.51 -5.62 -12.04
C LYS A 31 0.94 -6.60 -13.06
N GLU A 32 0.39 -7.72 -12.59
CA GLU A 32 -0.13 -8.80 -13.44
C GLU A 32 -1.34 -8.34 -14.26
N LEU A 33 -2.22 -7.53 -13.66
CA LEU A 33 -3.40 -7.00 -14.33
C LEU A 33 -3.13 -5.72 -15.15
N GLY A 34 -1.92 -5.16 -15.09
CA GLY A 34 -1.56 -3.92 -15.79
C GLY A 34 -2.45 -2.73 -15.40
N LEU A 35 -2.86 -2.67 -14.12
CA LEU A 35 -3.76 -1.62 -13.65
C LEU A 35 -3.01 -0.30 -13.42
N ASP A 36 -3.58 0.80 -13.90
CA ASP A 36 -3.16 2.15 -13.49
C ASP A 36 -3.70 2.42 -12.08
N ALA A 37 -2.89 2.10 -11.07
CA ALA A 37 -3.25 2.17 -9.67
C ALA A 37 -2.46 3.25 -8.93
N GLY A 38 -3.18 4.16 -8.26
CA GLY A 38 -2.60 5.13 -7.34
C GLY A 38 -2.61 4.67 -5.88
N GLY A 39 -1.89 5.39 -5.03
CA GLY A 39 -1.85 5.15 -3.59
C GLY A 39 -0.49 4.70 -3.08
N PHE A 40 -0.46 4.14 -1.87
CA PHE A 40 0.76 3.78 -1.17
C PHE A 40 0.60 2.58 -0.24
N TYR A 41 1.73 1.98 0.12
CA TYR A 41 1.87 1.02 1.20
C TYR A 41 3.00 1.44 2.14
N THR A 42 2.97 0.95 3.38
CA THR A 42 4.03 1.25 4.35
C THR A 42 5.05 0.11 4.42
N ARG A 43 6.32 0.46 4.64
CA ARG A 43 7.37 -0.49 5.01
C ARG A 43 7.90 -0.18 6.39
N GLU A 44 8.08 -1.22 7.19
CA GLU A 44 8.72 -1.10 8.50
C GLU A 44 10.22 -0.86 8.33
N VAL A 45 10.73 0.20 8.97
CA VAL A 45 12.16 0.52 8.98
C VAL A 45 12.75 0.06 10.30
N ARG A 46 13.86 -0.70 10.22
CA ARG A 46 14.59 -1.21 11.38
C ARG A 46 16.06 -0.87 11.28
N GLU A 47 16.63 -0.40 12.39
CA GLU A 47 18.06 -0.17 12.57
C GLU A 47 18.55 -0.92 13.80
N ALA A 48 19.69 -1.60 13.69
CA ALA A 48 20.26 -2.41 14.78
C ALA A 48 19.23 -3.35 15.46
N GLY A 49 18.33 -3.94 14.68
CA GLY A 49 17.28 -4.86 15.16
C GLY A 49 16.08 -4.20 15.85
N LYS A 50 16.03 -2.86 15.96
CA LYS A 50 14.91 -2.13 16.56
C LYS A 50 14.11 -1.41 15.48
N ARG A 51 12.77 -1.43 15.60
CA ARG A 51 11.89 -0.62 14.74
C ARG A 51 12.14 0.86 15.03
N VAL A 52 12.54 1.61 14.00
CA VAL A 52 12.77 3.05 14.07
C VAL A 52 11.69 3.87 13.37
N GLY A 53 10.81 3.22 12.59
CA GLY A 53 9.68 3.90 11.99
C GLY A 53 9.04 3.17 10.82
N PHE A 54 8.36 3.96 9.99
CA PHE A 54 7.75 3.53 8.73
C PHE A 54 8.07 4.50 7.61
N ASP A 55 8.25 3.93 6.43
CA ASP A 55 8.31 4.64 5.16
C ASP A 55 7.02 4.42 4.38
N ILE A 56 6.64 5.43 3.61
CA ILE A 56 5.70 5.32 2.51
C ILE A 56 6.47 4.88 1.27
N HIS A 57 5.91 3.89 0.60
CA HIS A 57 6.23 3.53 -0.77
C HIS A 57 4.97 3.69 -1.61
N THR A 58 5.04 4.52 -2.64
CA THR A 58 3.93 4.67 -3.58
C THR A 58 3.98 3.59 -4.65
N LEU A 59 2.89 3.43 -5.39
CA LEU A 59 2.84 2.50 -6.52
C LEU A 59 3.59 3.02 -7.75
N ASP A 60 3.92 4.32 -7.81
CA ASP A 60 4.76 4.97 -8.83
C ASP A 60 6.23 5.11 -8.38
N ASP A 61 6.71 4.17 -7.56
CA ASP A 61 8.11 4.03 -7.12
C ASP A 61 8.71 5.21 -6.35
N LYS A 62 7.87 6.11 -5.80
CA LYS A 62 8.33 7.16 -4.88
C LYS A 62 8.40 6.63 -3.45
N THR A 63 9.32 7.20 -2.69
CA THR A 63 9.50 6.87 -1.28
C THR A 63 9.59 8.12 -0.43
N GLY A 64 9.12 8.03 0.81
CA GLY A 64 9.17 9.12 1.77
C GLY A 64 9.05 8.60 3.19
N ALA A 65 9.64 9.33 4.12
CA ALA A 65 9.46 9.03 5.54
C ALA A 65 8.01 9.34 5.95
N LEU A 66 7.43 8.50 6.80
CA LEU A 66 6.10 8.72 7.38
C LEU A 66 6.16 8.91 8.89
N ALA A 67 6.79 7.97 9.59
CA ALA A 67 6.82 7.95 11.05
C ALA A 67 8.19 7.48 11.54
N ARG A 68 9.24 8.19 11.12
CA ARG A 68 10.62 7.91 11.53
C ARG A 68 10.98 8.65 12.81
N LYS A 69 11.61 7.95 13.75
CA LYS A 69 12.12 8.56 14.98
C LYS A 69 13.20 9.61 14.65
N GLY A 70 13.02 10.83 15.16
CA GLY A 70 14.01 11.90 15.02
C GLY A 70 13.82 12.80 13.80
N GLU A 71 12.88 12.48 12.91
CA GLU A 71 12.46 13.45 11.89
C GLU A 71 11.57 14.52 12.52
N LYS A 72 11.82 15.79 12.16
CA LYS A 72 10.98 16.90 12.58
C LYS A 72 9.64 16.77 11.86
N SER A 73 8.53 16.83 12.59
CA SER A 73 7.24 17.14 11.97
C SER A 73 7.38 18.46 11.22
N LEU A 74 6.96 18.45 9.95
CA LEU A 74 6.84 19.65 9.12
C LEU A 74 5.83 20.63 9.73
#